data_AF-A0A1T4SPG0-F1
#
_entry.id   AF-A0A1T4SPG0-F1
#
_cell.length_a   1.000
_cell.length_b   1.000
_cell.length_c   1.000
_cell.angle_alpha   90.00
_cell.angle_beta   90.00
_cell.angle_gamma   90.00
#
_symmetry.space_group_name_H-M   'P 1'
#
loop_
_entity.id
_entity.type
_entity.pdbx_description
1 polymer ?
#
loop_
_entity_poly.entity_id
_entity_poly.type
_entity_poly.pdbx_seq_one_letter_code
_entity_poly.pdbx_strand_id
1 'polypeptide(L)'
;MNKLKQCPEFPFFGASYPDATCIDGYLWDLDKFEDGKLYGGGEVGCPFCNEKEFKEYYGYSDADEEEKEMIDKHTEALKQKYL
;
A
#
# COMPACT_ATOMS: atom_id res chain seq x y z
N MET A 1 7.92 -24.41 4.83
CA MET A 1 7.27 -23.10 4.98
C MET A 1 7.98 -22.13 4.06
N ASN A 2 7.43 -21.86 2.88
CA ASN A 2 7.94 -20.77 2.06
C ASN A 2 7.70 -19.50 2.87
N LYS A 3 8.77 -18.82 3.30
CA LYS A 3 8.66 -17.44 3.73
C LYS A 3 8.13 -16.70 2.52
N LEU A 4 6.82 -16.40 2.50
CA LEU A 4 6.31 -15.36 1.63
C LEU A 4 7.22 -14.16 1.89
N LYS A 5 7.88 -13.66 0.84
CA LYS A 5 8.67 -12.43 0.95
C LYS A 5 7.73 -11.39 1.54
N GLN A 6 7.95 -11.01 2.79
CA GLN A 6 7.22 -9.93 3.43
C GLN A 6 7.41 -8.69 2.57
N CYS A 7 6.32 -8.02 2.20
CA CYS A 7 6.40 -6.75 1.49
C CYS A 7 7.08 -5.71 2.42
N PRO A 8 7.84 -4.76 1.87
CA PRO A 8 8.52 -3.77 2.67
C PRO A 8 7.53 -2.90 3.44
N GLU A 9 7.92 -2.47 4.63
CA GLU A 9 7.27 -1.37 5.34
C GLU A 9 7.74 -0.05 4.73
N PHE A 10 6.84 0.92 4.62
CA PHE A 10 7.16 2.21 3.99
C PHE A 10 6.28 3.34 4.55
N PRO A 11 6.68 4.61 4.35
CA PRO A 11 5.87 5.75 4.75
C PRO A 11 4.56 5.80 3.96
N PHE A 12 3.46 5.78 4.69
CA PHE A 12 2.10 5.91 4.19
C PHE A 12 1.21 6.49 5.32
N PHE A 13 -0.10 6.63 5.11
CA PHE A 13 -1.04 7.17 6.10
C PHE A 13 -0.70 8.56 6.67
N GLY A 14 0.12 9.33 5.95
CA GLY A 14 0.59 10.66 6.36
C GLY A 14 1.88 10.66 7.19
N ALA A 15 2.46 9.48 7.47
CA ALA A 15 3.74 9.36 8.16
C ALA A 15 4.93 9.63 7.24
N SER A 16 6.03 10.09 7.84
CA SER A 16 7.34 10.23 7.18
C SER A 16 8.28 9.04 7.46
N TYR A 17 7.95 8.20 8.43
CA TYR A 17 8.61 6.94 8.79
C TYR A 17 7.81 5.74 8.25
N PRO A 18 8.39 4.53 8.20
CA PRO A 18 7.66 3.32 7.84
C PRO A 18 6.49 3.07 8.79
N ASP A 19 5.27 3.24 8.28
CA ASP A 19 4.02 3.20 9.07
C ASP A 19 2.95 2.30 8.41
N ALA A 20 3.12 1.97 7.12
CA ALA A 20 2.33 0.93 6.49
C ALA A 20 3.03 -0.41 6.53
N THR A 21 2.33 -1.44 7.00
CA THR A 21 2.72 -2.84 6.85
C THR A 21 1.71 -3.61 6.00
N CYS A 22 2.18 -4.60 5.25
CA CYS A 22 1.32 -5.44 4.42
C CYS A 22 0.86 -6.67 5.20
N ILE A 23 -0.46 -6.87 5.29
CA ILE A 23 -1.10 -8.07 5.84
C ILE A 23 -2.17 -8.53 4.84
N ASP A 24 -2.05 -9.76 4.35
CA ASP A 24 -2.97 -10.39 3.39
C ASP A 24 -3.30 -9.55 2.14
N GLY A 25 -2.32 -8.77 1.67
CA GLY A 25 -2.45 -7.94 0.47
C GLY A 25 -3.01 -6.54 0.71
N TYR A 26 -3.20 -6.13 1.96
CA TYR A 26 -3.70 -4.79 2.30
C TYR A 26 -2.75 -4.07 3.26
N LEU A 27 -2.75 -2.75 3.20
CA LEU A 27 -1.94 -1.87 4.04
C LEU A 27 -2.62 -1.63 5.37
N TRP A 28 -1.90 -1.88 6.45
CA TRP A 28 -2.31 -1.59 7.82
C TRP A 28 -1.42 -0.53 8.43
N ASP A 29 -2.04 0.37 9.17
CA ASP A 29 -1.44 1.51 9.84
C ASP A 29 -0.84 1.04 11.18
N LEU A 30 0.48 1.09 11.30
CA LEU A 30 1.23 0.59 12.46
C LEU A 30 1.00 1.43 13.71
N ASP A 31 0.66 2.71 13.55
CA ASP A 31 0.30 3.59 14.65
C ASP A 31 -1.14 3.36 15.17
N LYS A 32 -2.02 2.76 14.35
CA LYS A 32 -3.37 2.35 14.76
C LYS A 32 -3.39 0.95 15.35
N PHE A 33 -2.71 0.82 16.50
CA PHE A 33 -2.57 -0.42 17.25
C PHE A 33 -3.15 -0.29 18.67
N GLU A 34 -3.99 -1.25 19.08
CA GLU A 34 -4.54 -1.34 20.43
C GLU A 34 -4.74 -2.82 20.81
N ASP A 35 -4.46 -3.19 22.06
CA ASP A 35 -4.66 -4.54 22.61
C ASP A 35 -4.09 -5.70 21.76
N GLY A 36 -2.91 -5.50 21.17
CA GLY A 36 -2.26 -6.55 20.37
C GLY A 36 -2.76 -6.65 18.93
N LYS A 37 -3.63 -5.72 18.49
CA LYS A 37 -4.26 -5.76 17.16
C LYS A 37 -4.19 -4.40 16.47
N LEU A 38 -3.98 -4.44 15.16
CA LEU A 38 -4.18 -3.27 14.31
C LEU A 38 -5.68 -3.08 14.10
N TYR A 39 -6.15 -1.86 14.25
CA TYR A 39 -7.56 -1.49 14.07
C TYR A 39 -7.76 -0.45 12.97
N GLY A 40 -6.68 -0.03 12.29
CA GLY A 40 -6.71 0.96 11.22
C GLY A 40 -5.96 0.53 9.97
N GLY A 41 -6.49 0.94 8.82
CA GLY A 41 -6.07 0.45 7.50
C GLY A 41 -6.94 -0.73 7.06
N GLY A 42 -6.37 -1.63 6.27
CA GLY A 42 -7.05 -2.81 5.72
C GLY A 42 -7.93 -2.54 4.50
N GLU A 43 -8.09 -1.27 4.09
CA GLU A 43 -8.92 -0.86 2.95
C GLU A 43 -8.10 -0.61 1.67
N VAL A 44 -6.82 -0.23 1.84
CA VAL A 44 -5.93 0.10 0.73
C VAL A 44 -5.12 -1.12 0.34
N GLY A 45 -5.14 -1.51 -0.94
CA GLY A 45 -4.31 -2.61 -1.45
C GLY A 45 -2.82 -2.34 -1.26
N CYS A 46 -2.01 -3.39 -1.10
CA CYS A 46 -0.56 -3.25 -1.04
C CYS A 46 0.03 -3.00 -2.45
N PRO A 47 0.79 -1.91 -2.69
CA PRO A 47 1.33 -1.62 -4.03
C PRO A 47 2.34 -2.66 -4.53
N PHE A 48 2.85 -3.52 -3.64
CA PHE A 48 3.88 -4.52 -3.97
C PHE A 48 3.31 -5.90 -4.31
N CYS A 49 2.15 -6.29 -3.75
CA CYS A 49 1.55 -7.61 -3.97
C CYS A 49 0.05 -7.59 -4.33
N ASN A 50 -0.62 -6.46 -4.16
CA ASN A 50 -2.02 -6.22 -4.52
C ASN A 50 -2.19 -4.85 -5.19
N GLU A 51 -1.36 -4.64 -6.22
CA GLU A 51 -1.27 -3.39 -6.97
C GLU A 51 -2.61 -2.95 -7.55
N LYS A 52 -3.43 -3.90 -8.01
CA LYS A 52 -4.72 -3.60 -8.60
C LYS A 52 -5.61 -2.82 -7.62
N GLU A 53 -5.81 -3.35 -6.41
CA GLU A 53 -6.62 -2.67 -5.39
C GLU A 53 -5.97 -1.37 -4.91
N PHE A 54 -4.64 -1.28 -4.89
CA PHE A 54 -3.96 -0.02 -4.60
C PHE A 54 -4.31 1.06 -5.64
N LYS A 55 -4.29 0.73 -6.93
CA LYS A 55 -4.66 1.65 -8.00
C LYS A 55 -6.15 2.01 -7.94
N GLU A 56 -7.02 1.05 -7.67
CA GLU A 56 -8.45 1.32 -7.53
C GLU A 56 -8.76 2.27 -6.35
N TYR A 57 -7.99 2.20 -5.26
CA TYR A 57 -8.10 3.20 -4.17
C TYR A 57 -7.84 4.64 -4.65
N TYR A 58 -7.00 4.83 -5.68
CA TYR A 58 -6.79 6.12 -6.34
C TYR A 58 -7.76 6.40 -7.50
N GLY A 59 -8.80 5.58 -7.69
CA GLY A 59 -9.84 5.79 -8.70
C GLY A 59 -9.45 5.36 -10.12
N TYR A 60 -8.52 4.41 -10.28
CA TYR A 60 -7.99 4.01 -11.59
C TYR A 60 -9.04 3.61 -12.63
N SER A 61 -10.14 2.96 -12.22
CA SER A 61 -11.22 2.55 -13.12
C SER A 61 -12.01 3.72 -13.72
N ASP A 62 -12.18 4.81 -12.95
CA ASP A 62 -12.92 6.01 -13.36
C ASP A 62 -12.01 7.10 -13.94
N ALA A 63 -10.69 6.94 -13.83
CA ALA A 63 -9.68 7.89 -14.25
C ALA A 63 -9.53 8.00 -15.79
N ASP A 64 -9.20 9.20 -16.26
CA ASP A 64 -8.74 9.40 -17.64
C ASP A 64 -7.30 8.89 -17.86
N GLU A 65 -6.79 8.98 -19.09
CA GLU A 65 -5.45 8.45 -19.43
C GLU A 65 -4.31 9.22 -18.73
N GLU A 66 -4.47 10.52 -18.47
CA GLU A 66 -3.45 11.34 -17.79
C GLU A 66 -3.42 11.00 -16.30
N GLU A 67 -4.59 10.86 -15.69
CA GLU A 67 -4.76 10.44 -14.30
C GLU A 67 -4.22 9.00 -14.08
N LYS A 68 -4.51 8.07 -15.00
CA LYS A 68 -3.96 6.71 -14.96
C LYS A 68 -2.44 6.71 -15.04
N GLU A 69 -1.86 7.51 -15.94
CA GLU A 69 -0.41 7.64 -16.05
C GLU A 69 0.21 8.16 -14.73
N MET A 70 -0.46 9.11 -14.06
CA MET A 70 -0.02 9.58 -12.74
C MET A 70 -0.08 8.48 -11.66
N ILE A 71 -1.17 7.71 -11.61
CA ILE A 71 -1.34 6.61 -10.65
C ILE A 71 -0.29 5.52 -10.90
N ASP A 72 -0.04 5.19 -12.17
CA ASP A 72 0.98 4.22 -12.56
C ASP A 72 2.39 4.70 -12.16
N LYS A 73 2.73 5.96 -12.45
CA LYS A 73 4.01 6.55 -12.02
C LYS A 73 4.17 6.55 -10.51
N HIS A 74 3.11 6.88 -9.77
CA HIS A 74 3.14 6.85 -8.30
C HIS A 74 3.41 5.44 -7.77
N THR A 75 2.67 4.45 -8.29
CA THR A 75 2.80 3.04 -7.92
C THR A 75 4.20 2.51 -8.23
N GLU A 76 4.72 2.80 -9.43
CA GLU A 76 6.06 2.39 -9.84
C GLU A 76 7.17 3.09 -9.03
N ALA A 77 6.98 4.37 -8.68
CA ALA A 77 7.94 5.08 -7.82
C ALA A 77 8.03 4.45 -6.42
N LEU A 78 6.91 3.97 -5.86
CA LEU A 78 6.92 3.23 -4.59
C LEU A 78 7.70 1.92 -4.73
N LYS A 79 7.45 1.15 -5.79
CA LYS A 79 8.18 -0.10 -6.05
C LYS A 79 9.68 0.14 -6.22
N GLN A 80 10.09 1.09 -7.05
CA GLN A 80 11.50 1.40 -7.28
C GLN A 80 12.24 1.84 -6.00
N LYS A 81 11.53 2.47 -5.06
CA LYS A 81 12.12 2.98 -3.83
C LYS A 81 12.21 1.93 -2.72
N TYR A 82 11.27 0.98 -2.67
CA TYR A 82 11.11 0.09 -1.52
C TYR A 82 11.25 -1.42 -1.82
N LEU A 83 11.19 -1.87 -3.09
CA LEU A 83 11.49 -3.25 -3.51
C LEU A 83 12.95 -3.42 -3.94
#